data_AF-A0A973H209-F1
#
_entry.id   AF-A0A973H209-F1
#
_cell.length_a   1.000
_cell.length_b   1.000
_cell.length_c   1.000
_cell.angle_alpha   90.00
_cell.angle_beta   90.00
_cell.angle_gamma   90.00
#
_symmetry.space_group_name_H-M   'P 1'
#
loop_
_entity.id
_entity.type
_entity.pdbx_description
1 polymer ?
#
loop_
_entity_poly.entity_id
_entity_poly.type
_entity_poly.pdbx_seq_one_letter_code
_entity_poly.pdbx_strand_id
1 'polypeptide(L)'
;TSAERRREVLQGLGCTYRSWGLALRNRRDTSDRAAGYFEQARAWIVQALAIASQAQPALIQMDIHDDLASIYINEDVYDQRVYQHLDQIEQLTPPVYRVEPGRGLRGTNRPVYGFWRELGQSHLHRMLCGFGKYDFGWYTLADDGQRTLVHIGNKADLHEAGRHLLLTLAYLLQYTHSSTMLDRAMQLTLRELRLRSEDDLKLIAQEIYRTAREYRLVDSQAQRLAERLIDQAHADMGIGF
;
A
#
# COMPACT_ATOMS: atom_id res chain seq x y z
N THR A 1 10.80 20.87 -19.52
CA THR A 1 10.38 22.16 -18.95
C THR A 1 8.95 22.61 -19.32
N SER A 2 8.26 22.07 -20.33
CA SER A 2 6.77 22.19 -20.44
C SER A 2 6.03 20.92 -19.99
N ALA A 3 6.55 19.75 -20.36
CA ALA A 3 5.97 18.45 -20.02
C ALA A 3 5.94 18.18 -18.50
N GLU A 4 7.01 18.50 -17.79
CA GLU A 4 7.12 18.35 -16.33
C GLU A 4 6.06 19.19 -15.59
N ARG A 5 5.94 20.47 -15.91
CA ARG A 5 4.92 21.35 -15.33
C ARG A 5 3.51 20.91 -15.69
N ARG A 6 3.28 20.47 -16.93
CA ARG A 6 1.97 19.92 -17.33
C ARG A 6 1.64 18.67 -16.51
N ARG A 7 2.59 17.77 -16.34
CA ARG A 7 2.45 16.58 -15.49
C ARG A 7 2.15 16.97 -14.04
N GLU A 8 2.85 17.96 -13.48
CA GLU A 8 2.61 18.48 -12.11
C GLU A 8 1.18 18.95 -11.91
N VAL A 9 0.69 19.76 -12.83
CA VAL A 9 -0.68 20.29 -12.79
C VAL A 9 -1.69 19.16 -12.85
N LEU A 10 -1.51 18.20 -13.77
CA LEU A 10 -2.43 17.07 -13.93
C LEU A 10 -2.42 16.17 -12.68
N GLN A 11 -1.24 15.86 -12.12
CA GLN A 11 -1.15 15.06 -10.90
C GLN A 11 -1.80 15.80 -9.72
N GLY A 12 -1.49 17.08 -9.54
CA GLY A 12 -2.07 17.90 -8.47
C GLY A 12 -3.60 18.02 -8.55
N LEU A 13 -4.16 18.16 -9.75
CA LEU A 13 -5.61 18.07 -9.97
C LEU A 13 -6.14 16.70 -9.54
N GLY A 14 -5.51 15.62 -9.98
CA GLY A 14 -5.88 14.26 -9.58
C GLY A 14 -5.90 14.05 -8.05
N CYS A 15 -4.86 14.47 -7.34
CA CYS A 15 -4.79 14.41 -5.88
C CYS A 15 -5.88 15.26 -5.20
N THR A 16 -6.21 16.41 -5.78
CA THR A 16 -7.28 17.29 -5.27
C THR A 16 -8.64 16.61 -5.37
N TYR A 17 -8.95 16.04 -6.53
CA TYR A 17 -10.19 15.28 -6.74
C TYR A 17 -10.27 14.04 -5.86
N ARG A 18 -9.17 13.30 -5.68
CA ARG A 18 -9.09 12.18 -4.72
C ARG A 18 -9.44 12.65 -3.31
N SER A 19 -8.90 13.78 -2.88
CA SER A 19 -9.13 14.34 -1.55
C SER A 19 -10.59 14.75 -1.35
N TRP A 20 -11.24 15.31 -2.37
CA TRP A 20 -12.67 15.62 -2.33
C TRP A 20 -13.53 14.35 -2.28
N GLY A 21 -13.20 13.32 -3.08
CA GLY A 21 -13.88 12.02 -3.04
C GLY A 21 -13.79 11.38 -1.66
N LEU A 22 -12.59 11.34 -1.07
CA LEU A 22 -12.37 10.81 0.27
C LEU A 22 -13.10 11.61 1.35
N ALA A 23 -13.12 12.95 1.26
CA ALA A 23 -13.84 13.80 2.20
C ALA A 23 -15.35 13.54 2.19
N LEU A 24 -15.95 13.32 1.01
CA LEU A 24 -17.36 12.95 0.90
C LEU A 24 -17.63 11.54 1.47
N ARG A 25 -16.78 10.56 1.14
CA ARG A 25 -16.88 9.21 1.71
C ARG A 25 -16.81 9.21 3.23
N ASN A 26 -15.87 9.96 3.82
CA ASN A 26 -15.71 10.04 5.28
C ASN A 26 -16.92 10.69 5.98
N ARG A 27 -17.68 11.52 5.26
CA ARG A 27 -18.94 12.09 5.74
C ARG A 27 -20.14 11.16 5.54
N ARG A 28 -19.91 9.95 5.02
CA ARG A 28 -20.93 8.96 4.65
C ARG A 28 -21.95 9.54 3.66
N ASP A 29 -21.49 10.42 2.78
CA ASP A 29 -22.31 10.91 1.67
C ASP A 29 -22.60 9.74 0.72
N THR A 30 -23.87 9.36 0.62
CA THR A 30 -24.35 8.27 -0.24
C THR A 30 -24.65 8.73 -1.67
N SER A 31 -24.38 9.99 -2.01
CA SER A 31 -24.53 10.48 -3.38
C SER A 31 -23.42 9.97 -4.28
N ASP A 32 -23.72 9.83 -5.58
CA ASP A 32 -22.76 9.43 -6.62
C ASP A 32 -21.61 10.43 -6.81
N ARG A 33 -21.62 11.54 -6.08
CA ARG A 33 -20.60 12.60 -6.16
C ARG A 33 -19.21 12.10 -5.76
N ALA A 34 -19.12 11.25 -4.74
CA ALA A 34 -17.83 10.70 -4.32
C ALA A 34 -17.20 9.86 -5.45
N ALA A 35 -18.00 8.99 -6.07
CA ALA A 35 -17.58 8.18 -7.22
C ALA A 35 -17.16 9.07 -8.41
N GLY A 36 -17.94 10.12 -8.72
CA GLY A 36 -17.60 11.08 -9.78
C GLY A 36 -16.30 11.85 -9.54
N TYR A 37 -15.94 12.13 -8.28
CA TYR A 37 -14.63 12.72 -7.96
C TYR A 37 -13.48 11.74 -8.09
N PHE A 38 -13.66 10.48 -7.69
CA PHE A 38 -12.61 9.47 -7.92
C PHE A 38 -12.41 9.17 -9.40
N GLU A 39 -13.47 9.16 -10.20
CA GLU A 39 -13.37 9.04 -11.66
C GLU A 39 -12.54 10.18 -12.27
N GLN A 40 -12.83 11.43 -11.89
CA GLN A 40 -12.04 12.58 -12.31
C GLN A 40 -10.60 12.48 -11.83
N ALA A 41 -10.37 12.03 -10.59
CA ALA A 41 -9.03 11.81 -10.07
C ALA A 41 -8.24 10.84 -10.95
N ARG A 42 -8.80 9.67 -11.26
CA ARG A 42 -8.17 8.68 -12.16
C ARG A 42 -7.89 9.26 -13.54
N ALA A 43 -8.86 9.95 -14.14
CA ALA A 43 -8.70 10.54 -15.47
C ALA A 43 -7.52 11.54 -15.53
N TRP A 44 -7.35 12.37 -14.51
CA TRP A 44 -6.23 13.31 -14.42
C TRP A 44 -4.89 12.61 -14.18
N ILE A 45 -4.85 11.64 -13.26
CA ILE A 45 -3.62 10.91 -12.94
C ILE A 45 -3.15 10.05 -14.13
N VAL A 46 -4.08 9.40 -14.87
CA VAL A 46 -3.74 8.65 -16.09
C VAL A 46 -3.12 9.55 -17.16
N GLN A 47 -3.61 10.78 -17.33
CA GLN A 47 -2.98 11.75 -18.23
C GLN A 47 -1.59 12.18 -17.73
N ALA A 48 -1.41 12.36 -16.42
CA ALA A 48 -0.11 12.65 -15.84
C ALA A 48 0.88 11.50 -16.09
N LEU A 49 0.44 10.25 -15.94
CA LEU A 49 1.22 9.05 -16.22
C LEU A 49 1.64 8.99 -17.69
N ALA A 50 0.71 9.23 -18.62
CA ALA A 50 1.00 9.22 -20.05
C ALA A 50 2.10 10.22 -20.45
N ILE A 51 2.17 11.38 -19.78
CA ILE A 51 3.27 12.34 -19.96
C ILE A 51 4.56 11.84 -19.29
N ALA A 52 4.44 11.28 -18.09
CA ALA A 52 5.60 10.80 -17.34
C ALA A 52 6.33 9.64 -18.05
N SER A 53 5.59 8.69 -18.61
CA SER A 53 6.14 7.52 -19.30
C SER A 53 6.95 7.85 -20.57
N GLN A 54 6.83 9.06 -21.12
CA GLN A 54 7.57 9.46 -22.32
C GLN A 54 9.02 9.88 -22.03
N ALA A 55 9.26 10.57 -20.90
CA ALA A 55 10.55 11.22 -20.68
C ALA A 55 10.89 11.53 -19.22
N GLN A 56 10.07 11.13 -18.24
CA GLN A 56 10.31 11.44 -16.82
C GLN A 56 11.07 10.31 -16.12
N PRO A 57 11.89 10.62 -15.09
CA PRO A 57 12.58 9.62 -14.29
C PRO A 57 11.62 8.58 -13.69
N ALA A 58 12.12 7.35 -13.48
CA ALA A 58 11.36 6.23 -12.94
C ALA A 58 10.64 6.59 -11.63
N LEU A 59 11.29 7.31 -10.71
CA LEU A 59 10.68 7.73 -9.44
C LEU A 59 9.41 8.57 -9.62
N ILE A 60 9.35 9.42 -10.65
CA ILE A 60 8.15 10.22 -10.92
C ILE A 60 7.02 9.32 -11.42
N GLN A 61 7.34 8.31 -12.24
CA GLN A 61 6.34 7.34 -12.69
C GLN A 61 5.83 6.47 -11.54
N MET A 62 6.71 6.07 -10.62
CA MET A 62 6.35 5.31 -9.42
C MET A 62 5.39 6.08 -8.50
N ASP A 63 5.69 7.36 -8.22
CA ASP A 63 4.82 8.24 -7.42
C ASP A 63 3.41 8.38 -8.04
N ILE A 64 3.33 8.48 -9.36
CA ILE A 64 2.05 8.53 -10.08
C ILE A 64 1.29 7.19 -10.01
N HIS A 65 1.99 6.06 -10.08
CA HIS A 65 1.37 4.74 -9.88
C HIS A 65 0.88 4.56 -8.44
N ASP A 66 1.61 5.07 -7.45
CA ASP A 66 1.20 5.06 -6.04
C ASP A 66 -0.10 5.87 -5.83
N ASP A 67 -0.21 7.02 -6.50
CA ASP A 67 -1.43 7.83 -6.49
C ASP A 67 -2.63 7.09 -7.10
N LEU A 68 -2.44 6.34 -8.20
CA LEU A 68 -3.51 5.53 -8.81
C LEU A 68 -3.95 4.39 -7.88
N ALA A 69 -3.00 3.66 -7.29
CA ALA A 69 -3.29 2.61 -6.32
C ALA A 69 -4.07 3.18 -5.11
N SER A 70 -3.64 4.33 -4.60
CA SER A 70 -4.31 5.04 -3.51
C SER A 70 -5.75 5.42 -3.83
N ILE A 71 -6.05 5.82 -5.08
CA ILE A 71 -7.43 6.15 -5.49
C ILE A 71 -8.33 4.92 -5.38
N TYR A 72 -7.90 3.78 -5.94
CA TYR A 72 -8.67 2.54 -5.88
C TYR A 72 -8.87 2.04 -4.45
N ILE A 73 -7.83 2.09 -3.61
CA ILE A 73 -7.94 1.73 -2.19
C ILE A 73 -8.93 2.66 -1.46
N ASN A 74 -8.89 3.97 -1.76
CA ASN A 74 -9.83 4.95 -1.23
C ASN A 74 -11.25 4.83 -1.81
N GLU A 75 -11.49 3.90 -2.72
CA GLU A 75 -12.81 3.49 -3.24
C GLU A 75 -13.23 2.10 -2.72
N ASP A 76 -12.47 1.49 -1.82
CA ASP A 76 -12.62 0.11 -1.37
C ASP A 76 -12.55 -0.90 -2.54
N VAL A 77 -11.76 -0.57 -3.57
CA VAL A 77 -11.48 -1.44 -4.70
C VAL A 77 -10.16 -2.15 -4.44
N TYR A 78 -10.22 -3.44 -4.11
CA TYR A 78 -9.05 -4.27 -3.76
C TYR A 78 -8.70 -5.35 -4.80
N ASP A 79 -9.07 -5.09 -6.06
CA ASP A 79 -8.88 -6.04 -7.18
C ASP A 79 -7.58 -5.81 -7.96
N GLN A 80 -7.44 -6.53 -9.08
CA GLN A 80 -6.27 -6.53 -9.95
C GLN A 80 -5.85 -5.12 -10.42
N ARG A 81 -6.74 -4.13 -10.46
CA ARG A 81 -6.41 -2.76 -10.88
C ARG A 81 -5.43 -2.10 -9.91
N VAL A 82 -5.55 -2.37 -8.61
CA VAL A 82 -4.55 -1.91 -7.63
C VAL A 82 -3.22 -2.58 -7.92
N TYR A 83 -3.22 -3.92 -8.01
CA TYR A 83 -2.00 -4.72 -8.20
C TYR A 83 -1.26 -4.38 -9.48
N GLN A 84 -1.96 -4.05 -10.57
CA GLN A 84 -1.34 -3.57 -11.81
C GLN A 84 -0.41 -2.39 -11.56
N HIS A 85 -0.82 -1.40 -10.75
CA HIS A 85 0.01 -0.24 -10.44
C HIS A 85 1.11 -0.56 -9.44
N LEU A 86 0.83 -1.38 -8.43
CA LEU A 86 1.84 -1.79 -7.44
C LEU A 86 2.95 -2.65 -8.07
N ASP A 87 2.61 -3.46 -9.08
CA ASP A 87 3.57 -4.24 -9.87
C ASP A 87 4.41 -3.33 -10.78
N GLN A 88 3.83 -2.25 -11.35
CA GLN A 88 4.60 -1.27 -12.12
C GLN A 88 5.64 -0.54 -11.25
N ILE A 89 5.30 -0.18 -10.00
CA ILE A 89 6.25 0.42 -9.05
C ILE A 89 7.45 -0.52 -8.84
N GLU A 90 7.18 -1.82 -8.62
CA GLU A 90 8.24 -2.80 -8.44
C GLU A 90 9.08 -2.95 -9.71
N GLN A 91 8.47 -3.03 -10.90
CA GLN A 91 9.18 -3.16 -12.18
C GLN A 91 10.12 -1.98 -12.46
N LEU A 92 9.68 -0.75 -12.17
CA LEU A 92 10.46 0.48 -12.34
C LEU A 92 11.61 0.61 -11.33
N THR A 93 11.53 -0.10 -10.21
CA THR A 93 12.54 -0.05 -9.15
C THR A 93 13.81 -0.80 -9.56
N PRO A 94 15.01 -0.21 -9.48
CA PRO A 94 16.25 -0.94 -9.74
C PRO A 94 16.45 -2.09 -8.73
N PRO A 95 16.89 -3.29 -9.15
CA PRO A 95 16.97 -4.47 -8.27
C PRO A 95 17.77 -4.27 -6.98
N VAL A 96 18.77 -3.38 -6.99
CA VAL A 96 19.57 -3.07 -5.78
C VAL A 96 18.74 -2.50 -4.63
N TYR A 97 17.59 -1.88 -4.92
CA TYR A 97 16.70 -1.34 -3.90
C TYR A 97 15.70 -2.37 -3.39
N ARG A 98 15.53 -3.52 -4.05
CA ARG A 98 14.50 -4.51 -3.71
C ARG A 98 14.97 -5.45 -2.59
N VAL A 99 14.06 -5.78 -1.68
CA VAL A 99 14.21 -6.87 -0.71
C VAL A 99 13.95 -8.18 -1.45
N GLU A 100 14.96 -9.04 -1.55
CA GLU A 100 14.87 -10.31 -2.27
C GLU A 100 14.80 -11.51 -1.32
N PRO A 101 14.01 -12.55 -1.63
CA PRO A 101 14.01 -13.79 -0.88
C PRO A 101 15.41 -14.37 -0.75
N GLY A 102 15.76 -14.81 0.46
CA GLY A 102 17.05 -15.38 0.79
C GLY A 102 18.23 -14.40 0.79
N ARG A 103 18.00 -13.10 0.54
CA ARG A 103 19.07 -12.08 0.51
C ARG A 103 18.79 -10.89 1.42
N GLY A 104 17.51 -10.57 1.65
CA GLY A 104 17.11 -9.38 2.38
C GLY A 104 17.37 -8.11 1.59
N LEU A 105 17.48 -6.99 2.30
CA LEU A 105 17.81 -5.72 1.68
C LEU A 105 19.31 -5.62 1.43
N ARG A 106 19.69 -5.20 0.21
CA ARG A 106 21.09 -4.92 -0.12
C ARG A 106 21.44 -3.47 0.18
N GLY A 107 22.66 -3.28 0.69
CA GLY A 107 23.26 -1.95 0.74
C GLY A 107 23.54 -1.41 -0.67
N THR A 108 23.50 -0.10 -0.81
CA THR A 108 23.90 0.61 -2.04
C THR A 108 24.87 1.73 -1.68
N ASN A 109 25.92 1.91 -2.49
CA ASN A 109 26.97 2.90 -2.23
C ASN A 109 26.49 4.34 -2.37
N ARG A 110 25.41 4.57 -3.14
CA ARG A 110 24.79 5.89 -3.35
C ARG A 110 23.27 5.73 -3.29
N PRO A 111 22.67 5.69 -2.08
CA PRO A 111 21.24 5.48 -1.93
C PRO A 111 20.44 6.63 -2.52
N VAL A 112 19.56 6.32 -3.45
CA VAL A 112 18.44 7.21 -3.83
C VAL A 112 17.25 6.78 -2.99
N TYR A 113 17.13 7.40 -1.81
CA TYR A 113 16.14 7.07 -0.79
C TYR A 113 14.70 7.01 -1.33
N GLY A 114 14.36 7.83 -2.33
CA GLY A 114 13.05 7.79 -2.99
C GLY A 114 12.59 6.39 -3.42
N PHE A 115 13.49 5.52 -3.89
CA PHE A 115 13.08 4.16 -4.30
C PHE A 115 12.58 3.32 -3.11
N TRP A 116 13.24 3.41 -1.95
CA TRP A 116 12.76 2.71 -0.76
C TRP A 116 11.46 3.32 -0.21
N ARG A 117 11.27 4.64 -0.37
CA ARG A 117 9.99 5.27 -0.03
C ARG A 117 8.84 4.66 -0.82
N GLU A 118 8.96 4.67 -2.15
CA GLU A 118 7.91 4.19 -3.06
C GLU A 118 7.64 2.68 -2.88
N LEU A 119 8.69 1.87 -2.66
CA LEU A 119 8.51 0.45 -2.34
C LEU A 119 7.79 0.26 -0.99
N GLY A 120 8.15 1.06 0.02
CA GLY A 120 7.47 1.07 1.31
C GLY A 120 5.98 1.39 1.18
N GLN A 121 5.64 2.44 0.42
CA GLN A 121 4.23 2.79 0.13
C GLN A 121 3.51 1.69 -0.66
N SER A 122 4.16 1.12 -1.67
CA SER A 122 3.58 0.02 -2.45
C SER A 122 3.23 -1.17 -1.57
N HIS A 123 4.12 -1.57 -0.66
CA HIS A 123 3.82 -2.64 0.30
C HIS A 123 2.77 -2.24 1.34
N LEU A 124 2.71 -0.96 1.75
CA LEU A 124 1.63 -0.48 2.61
C LEU A 124 0.28 -0.64 1.92
N HIS A 125 0.20 -0.31 0.62
CA HIS A 125 -0.99 -0.50 -0.19
C HIS A 125 -1.38 -1.98 -0.33
N ARG A 126 -0.41 -2.89 -0.56
CA ARG A 126 -0.70 -4.34 -0.56
C ARG A 126 -1.21 -4.84 0.80
N MET A 127 -0.65 -4.34 1.90
CA MET A 127 -1.13 -4.66 3.24
C MET A 127 -2.59 -4.21 3.43
N LEU A 128 -2.92 -2.97 3.03
CA LEU A 128 -4.28 -2.45 3.09
C LEU A 128 -5.25 -3.23 2.20
N CYS A 129 -4.81 -3.69 1.03
CA CYS A 129 -5.61 -4.58 0.20
C CYS A 129 -5.86 -5.94 0.88
N GLY A 130 -4.88 -6.52 1.58
CA GLY A 130 -5.08 -7.75 2.34
C GLY A 130 -6.16 -7.59 3.43
N PHE A 131 -6.08 -6.51 4.22
CA PHE A 131 -7.14 -6.21 5.20
C PHE A 131 -8.48 -5.93 4.53
N GLY A 132 -8.51 -5.11 3.47
CA GLY A 132 -9.72 -4.76 2.75
C GLY A 132 -10.43 -5.96 2.13
N LYS A 133 -9.70 -6.87 1.49
CA LYS A 133 -10.24 -8.14 0.96
C LYS A 133 -10.80 -9.02 2.08
N TYR A 134 -10.09 -9.10 3.21
CA TYR A 134 -10.58 -9.89 4.34
C TYR A 134 -11.91 -9.36 4.88
N ASP A 135 -12.03 -8.04 5.02
CA ASP A 135 -13.21 -7.39 5.62
C ASP A 135 -14.40 -7.27 4.66
N PHE A 136 -14.12 -6.93 3.40
CA PHE A 136 -15.14 -6.51 2.44
C PHE A 136 -15.20 -7.38 1.18
N GLY A 137 -14.26 -8.32 1.03
CA GLY A 137 -14.06 -9.07 -0.20
C GLY A 137 -13.53 -8.20 -1.34
N TRP A 138 -13.58 -8.74 -2.55
CA TRP A 138 -13.20 -8.01 -3.76
C TRP A 138 -14.08 -8.45 -4.93
N TYR A 139 -14.07 -7.71 -6.04
CA TYR A 139 -14.94 -8.03 -7.16
C TYR A 139 -14.15 -8.55 -8.35
N THR A 140 -14.59 -9.65 -8.95
CA THR A 140 -14.22 -9.99 -10.33
C THR A 140 -15.18 -9.32 -11.29
N LEU A 141 -14.66 -8.94 -12.47
CA LEU A 141 -15.45 -8.41 -13.57
C LEU A 141 -15.56 -9.51 -14.63
N ALA A 142 -16.78 -9.91 -14.97
CA ALA A 142 -17.03 -10.74 -16.13
C ALA A 142 -16.91 -9.93 -17.43
N ASP A 143 -16.81 -10.62 -18.57
CA ASP A 143 -16.66 -9.99 -19.89
C ASP A 143 -17.86 -9.09 -20.27
N ASP A 144 -19.03 -9.34 -19.67
CA ASP A 144 -20.25 -8.55 -19.83
C ASP A 144 -20.32 -7.33 -18.87
N GLY A 145 -19.28 -7.11 -18.06
CA GLY A 145 -19.21 -6.03 -17.08
C GLY A 145 -19.91 -6.33 -15.75
N GLN A 146 -20.46 -7.53 -15.55
CA GLN A 146 -21.04 -7.90 -14.26
C GLN A 146 -19.95 -8.07 -13.20
N ARG A 147 -20.21 -7.54 -12.00
CA ARG A 147 -19.32 -7.67 -10.84
C ARG A 147 -19.78 -8.83 -9.97
N THR A 148 -18.88 -9.77 -9.70
CA THR A 148 -19.12 -10.87 -8.75
C THR A 148 -18.25 -10.66 -7.53
N LEU A 149 -18.86 -10.61 -6.35
CA LEU A 149 -18.12 -10.53 -5.09
C LEU A 149 -17.42 -11.87 -4.84
N VAL A 150 -16.11 -11.80 -4.64
CA VAL A 150 -15.23 -12.90 -4.29
C VAL A 150 -14.91 -12.77 -2.80
N HIS A 151 -15.22 -13.86 -2.08
CA HIS A 151 -15.04 -14.20 -0.66
C HIS A 151 -14.86 -13.06 0.37
N ILE A 152 -15.52 -13.18 1.52
CA ILE A 152 -15.23 -12.36 2.72
C ILE A 152 -14.64 -13.28 3.79
N GLY A 153 -13.70 -12.78 4.59
CA GLY A 153 -13.14 -13.51 5.72
C GLY A 153 -12.13 -14.59 5.35
N ASN A 154 -11.56 -14.56 4.14
CA ASN A 154 -10.55 -15.52 3.72
C ASN A 154 -9.21 -15.23 4.41
N LYS A 155 -8.76 -16.14 5.27
CA LYS A 155 -7.51 -16.01 6.04
C LYS A 155 -6.26 -15.85 5.16
N ALA A 156 -6.30 -16.27 3.89
CA ALA A 156 -5.22 -16.01 2.94
C ALA A 156 -4.91 -14.51 2.77
N ASP A 157 -5.94 -13.66 2.86
CA ASP A 157 -5.78 -12.21 2.72
C ASP A 157 -5.08 -11.60 3.96
N LEU A 158 -5.23 -12.21 5.14
CA LEU A 158 -4.46 -11.84 6.34
C LEU A 158 -2.99 -12.29 6.27
N HIS A 159 -2.70 -13.42 5.61
CA HIS A 159 -1.32 -13.77 5.27
C HIS A 159 -0.72 -12.74 4.29
N GLU A 160 -1.49 -12.27 3.31
CA GLU A 160 -1.01 -11.19 2.44
C GLU A 160 -0.71 -9.90 3.23
N ALA A 161 -1.60 -9.53 4.16
CA ALA A 161 -1.40 -8.39 5.05
C ALA A 161 -0.15 -8.51 5.93
N GLY A 162 0.03 -9.65 6.62
CA GLY A 162 1.19 -9.87 7.51
C GLY A 162 2.54 -9.83 6.77
N ARG A 163 2.60 -10.43 5.58
CA ARG A 163 3.79 -10.36 4.72
C ARG A 163 4.15 -8.93 4.37
N HIS A 164 3.17 -8.17 3.90
CA HIS A 164 3.41 -6.82 3.39
C HIS A 164 3.59 -5.78 4.49
N LEU A 165 3.06 -6.01 5.70
CA LEU A 165 3.42 -5.25 6.89
C LEU A 165 4.93 -5.30 7.15
N LEU A 166 5.52 -6.51 7.20
CA LEU A 166 6.96 -6.64 7.44
C LEU A 166 7.79 -5.94 6.36
N LEU A 167 7.44 -6.13 5.09
CA LEU A 167 8.17 -5.53 3.96
C LEU A 167 8.05 -4.00 3.95
N THR A 168 6.88 -3.45 4.26
CA THR A 168 6.66 -2.00 4.43
C THR A 168 7.64 -1.43 5.46
N LEU A 169 7.70 -2.03 6.64
CA LEU A 169 8.58 -1.57 7.72
C LEU A 169 10.06 -1.70 7.34
N ALA A 170 10.44 -2.78 6.65
CA ALA A 170 11.81 -2.98 6.18
C ALA A 170 12.27 -1.87 5.23
N TYR A 171 11.41 -1.45 4.29
CA TYR A 171 11.72 -0.36 3.37
C TYR A 171 11.70 1.01 4.03
N LEU A 172 10.67 1.32 4.83
CA LEU A 172 10.53 2.64 5.43
C LEU A 172 11.63 2.95 6.46
N LEU A 173 12.11 1.94 7.19
CA LEU A 173 13.28 2.09 8.08
C LEU A 173 14.56 2.50 7.33
N GLN A 174 14.70 2.08 6.07
CA GLN A 174 15.86 2.38 5.23
C GLN A 174 15.72 3.73 4.53
N TYR A 175 14.48 4.14 4.26
CA TYR A 175 14.19 5.43 3.67
C TYR A 175 14.66 6.59 4.57
N THR A 176 14.35 6.57 5.87
CA THR A 176 14.96 7.40 6.94
C THR A 176 14.33 7.06 8.29
N HIS A 177 15.10 6.97 9.37
CA HIS A 177 14.62 6.65 10.73
C HIS A 177 13.68 7.67 11.37
N SER A 178 13.47 8.84 10.75
CA SER A 178 12.64 9.94 11.28
C SER A 178 11.59 10.40 10.27
N SER A 179 11.19 9.52 9.36
CA SER A 179 10.16 9.83 8.37
C SER A 179 8.78 9.86 9.00
N THR A 180 8.04 10.95 8.79
CA THR A 180 6.60 11.03 9.09
C THR A 180 5.79 9.93 8.39
N MET A 181 6.34 9.34 7.33
CA MET A 181 5.73 8.21 6.64
C MET A 181 5.77 6.91 7.46
N LEU A 182 6.86 6.65 8.19
CA LEU A 182 6.94 5.46 9.05
C LEU A 182 5.89 5.55 10.16
N ASP A 183 5.78 6.72 10.81
CA ASP A 183 4.78 6.96 11.86
C ASP A 183 3.35 6.77 11.32
N ARG A 184 3.06 7.32 10.13
CA ARG A 184 1.74 7.16 9.48
C ARG A 184 1.46 5.69 9.14
N ALA A 185 2.44 4.98 8.59
CA ALA A 185 2.31 3.55 8.28
C ALA A 185 2.02 2.75 9.56
N MET A 186 2.75 2.99 10.64
CA MET A 186 2.54 2.35 11.94
C MET A 186 1.15 2.65 12.51
N GLN A 187 0.68 3.90 12.43
CA GLN A 187 -0.67 4.29 12.89
C GLN A 187 -1.77 3.60 12.08
N LEU A 188 -1.62 3.54 10.75
CA LEU A 188 -2.57 2.84 9.88
C LEU A 188 -2.57 1.35 10.15
N THR A 189 -1.40 0.71 10.24
CA THR A 189 -1.29 -0.70 10.60
C THR A 189 -1.98 -0.98 11.94
N LEU A 190 -1.68 -0.18 12.97
CA LEU A 190 -2.27 -0.40 14.30
C LEU A 190 -3.79 -0.22 14.29
N ARG A 191 -4.31 0.73 13.50
CA ARG A 191 -5.76 0.87 13.27
C ARG A 191 -6.36 -0.43 12.74
N GLU A 192 -5.74 -1.02 11.72
CA GLU A 192 -6.25 -2.27 11.10
C GLU A 192 -6.10 -3.48 12.03
N LEU A 193 -4.99 -3.58 12.77
CA LEU A 193 -4.75 -4.67 13.72
C LEU A 193 -5.74 -4.66 14.89
N ARG A 194 -6.16 -3.49 15.38
CA ARG A 194 -7.16 -3.36 16.46
C ARG A 194 -8.55 -3.89 16.10
N LEU A 195 -8.83 -4.09 14.81
CA LEU A 195 -10.08 -4.66 14.34
C LEU A 195 -10.05 -6.20 14.28
N ARG A 196 -8.90 -6.81 14.58
CA ARG A 196 -8.67 -8.25 14.41
C ARG A 196 -9.03 -9.02 15.68
N SER A 197 -9.45 -10.27 15.50
CA SER A 197 -9.57 -11.22 16.60
C SER A 197 -8.18 -11.70 17.09
N GLU A 198 -8.13 -12.34 18.25
CA GLU A 198 -6.88 -12.92 18.76
C GLU A 198 -6.28 -13.95 17.77
N ASP A 199 -7.13 -14.80 17.19
CA ASP A 199 -6.70 -15.81 16.21
C ASP A 199 -6.17 -15.17 14.92
N ASP A 200 -6.77 -14.06 14.50
CA ASP A 200 -6.30 -13.28 13.35
C ASP A 200 -4.93 -12.65 13.61
N LEU A 201 -4.72 -12.07 14.79
CA LEU A 201 -3.43 -11.51 15.20
C LEU A 201 -2.35 -12.60 15.25
N LYS A 202 -2.67 -13.79 15.78
CA LYS A 202 -1.76 -14.95 15.77
C LYS A 202 -1.38 -15.36 14.36
N LEU A 203 -2.34 -15.40 13.43
CA LEU A 203 -2.09 -15.77 12.04
C LEU A 203 -1.19 -14.74 11.34
N ILE A 204 -1.43 -13.44 11.56
CA ILE A 204 -0.60 -12.36 11.04
C ILE A 204 0.83 -12.46 11.62
N ALA A 205 0.97 -12.73 12.92
CA ALA A 205 2.28 -12.90 13.56
C ALA A 205 3.07 -14.09 13.00
N GLN A 206 2.41 -15.23 12.77
CA GLN A 206 3.03 -16.39 12.13
C GLN A 206 3.53 -16.06 10.72
N GLU A 207 2.77 -15.27 9.96
CA GLU A 207 3.16 -14.84 8.63
C GLU A 207 4.35 -13.87 8.64
N ILE A 208 4.37 -12.92 9.58
CA ILE A 208 5.50 -12.02 9.79
C ILE A 208 6.76 -12.85 10.04
N TYR A 209 6.69 -13.84 10.93
CA TYR A 209 7.83 -14.71 11.22
C TYR A 209 8.28 -15.54 10.00
N ARG A 210 7.32 -16.12 9.25
CA ARG A 210 7.60 -16.85 8.00
C ARG A 210 8.32 -15.95 6.98
N THR A 211 7.78 -14.76 6.75
CA THR A 211 8.32 -13.76 5.82
C THR A 211 9.70 -13.29 6.29
N ALA A 212 9.89 -13.07 7.59
CA ALA A 212 11.18 -12.67 8.15
C ALA A 212 12.27 -13.71 7.85
N ARG A 213 11.95 -15.00 7.97
CA ARG A 213 12.88 -16.09 7.60
C ARG A 213 13.15 -16.12 6.10
N GLU A 214 12.10 -16.06 5.29
CA GLU A 214 12.21 -16.10 3.83
C GLU A 214 13.10 -14.97 3.30
N TYR A 215 12.93 -13.75 3.82
CA TYR A 215 13.65 -12.57 3.36
C TYR A 215 14.89 -12.21 4.20
N ARG A 216 15.36 -13.09 5.10
CA ARG A 216 16.50 -12.82 6.01
C ARG A 216 16.35 -11.50 6.81
N LEU A 217 15.14 -11.23 7.28
CA LEU A 217 14.81 -10.12 8.17
C LEU A 217 14.65 -10.56 9.63
N VAL A 218 15.08 -11.79 9.97
CA VAL A 218 15.11 -12.29 11.35
C VAL A 218 15.97 -11.37 12.22
N ASP A 219 15.47 -11.02 13.41
CA ASP A 219 16.10 -10.11 14.39
C ASP A 219 16.28 -8.65 13.89
N SER A 220 15.71 -8.33 12.73
CA SER A 220 15.75 -6.98 12.18
C SER A 220 14.92 -6.01 13.01
N GLN A 221 15.22 -4.72 12.89
CA GLN A 221 14.37 -3.67 13.48
C GLN A 221 12.95 -3.67 12.88
N ALA A 222 12.79 -4.10 11.62
CA ALA A 222 11.48 -4.23 10.99
C ALA A 222 10.62 -5.31 11.66
N GLN A 223 11.20 -6.49 11.91
CA GLN A 223 10.51 -7.57 12.63
C GLN A 223 10.12 -7.11 14.04
N ARG A 224 11.07 -6.55 14.80
CA ARG A 224 10.80 -6.05 16.16
C ARG A 224 9.75 -4.94 16.21
N LEU A 225 9.61 -4.13 15.14
CA LEU A 225 8.54 -3.15 15.03
C LEU A 225 7.20 -3.82 14.74
N ALA A 226 7.18 -4.80 13.84
CA ALA A 226 5.96 -5.54 13.51
C ALA A 226 5.41 -6.28 14.73
N GLU A 227 6.28 -6.97 15.48
CA GLU A 227 5.92 -7.67 16.74
C GLU A 227 5.33 -6.69 17.76
N ARG A 228 5.98 -5.54 17.99
CA ARG A 228 5.46 -4.51 18.89
C ARG A 228 4.08 -3.98 18.50
N LEU A 229 3.78 -3.88 17.20
CA LEU A 229 2.45 -3.45 16.74
C LEU A 229 1.39 -4.52 17.02
N ILE A 230 1.74 -5.80 16.90
CA ILE A 230 0.86 -6.92 17.27
C ILE A 230 0.63 -6.95 18.78
N ASP A 231 1.68 -6.84 19.58
CA ASP A 231 1.59 -6.80 21.05
C ASP A 231 0.74 -5.63 21.53
N GLN A 232 0.93 -4.45 20.92
CA GLN A 232 0.12 -3.27 21.23
C GLN A 232 -1.36 -3.50 20.87
N ALA A 233 -1.65 -4.13 19.73
CA ALA A 233 -3.03 -4.47 19.36
C ALA A 233 -3.67 -5.45 20.36
N HIS A 234 -2.94 -6.47 20.81
CA HIS A 234 -3.40 -7.38 21.87
C HIS A 234 -3.72 -6.65 23.17
N ALA A 235 -2.79 -5.78 23.61
CA ALA A 235 -2.97 -5.00 24.83
C ALA A 235 -4.20 -4.08 24.78
N ASP A 236 -4.42 -3.44 23.63
CA ASP A 236 -5.56 -2.54 23.42
C ASP A 236 -6.92 -3.28 23.43
N MET A 237 -6.93 -4.58 23.13
CA MET A 237 -8.12 -5.44 23.21
C MET A 237 -8.42 -5.92 24.63
N GLY A 238 -7.56 -5.64 25.61
CA GLY A 238 -7.67 -6.19 26.97
C GLY A 238 -7.35 -7.69 27.06
N ILE A 239 -6.69 -8.24 26.04
CA ILE A 239 -6.21 -9.62 26.03
C ILE A 239 -4.82 -9.60 26.67
N GLY A 240 -4.76 -9.89 27.96
CA GLY A 240 -3.49 -10.13 28.65
C GLY A 240 -2.91 -11.48 28.23
N PHE A 241 -1.62 -11.51 27.87
CA PHE A 241 -0.87 -12.74 27.62
C PHE A 241 -0.70 -13.59 28.88
#